data_AF-A0A1Y4LJI0-F1
#
_entry.id   AF-A0A1Y4LJI0-F1
#
_cell.length_a   1.000
_cell.length_b   1.000
_cell.length_c   1.000
_cell.angle_alpha   90.00
_cell.angle_beta   90.00
_cell.angle_gamma   90.00
#
_symmetry.space_group_name_H-M   'P 1'
#
loop_
_entity.id
_entity.type
_entity.pdbx_description
1 polymer ?
#
loop_
_entity_poly.entity_id
_entity_poly.type
_entity_poly.pdbx_seq_one_letter_code
_entity_poly.pdbx_strand_id
1 'polypeptide(L)'
;MALLCAVGAAALLWLLFGWLVRPASVHNLWIVIPGRGNGNLLEAALRQLAWLRRAGLFRGEAVIWDAGLTPEGRELALRLSLRWSWVTCCPSGALEEWLGR
;
A
#
# COMPACT_ATOMS: atom_id res chain seq x y z
N MET A 1 15.57 -44.78 -5.97
CA MET A 1 16.05 -43.74 -5.03
C MET A 1 16.21 -42.36 -5.68
N ALA A 2 16.84 -42.25 -6.86
CA ALA A 2 17.04 -40.95 -7.52
C ALA A 2 15.76 -40.16 -7.85
N LEU A 3 14.66 -40.84 -8.23
CA LEU A 3 13.37 -40.17 -8.50
C LEU A 3 12.78 -39.48 -7.27
N LEU A 4 12.87 -40.10 -6.10
CA LEU A 4 12.37 -39.53 -4.84
C LEU A 4 13.15 -38.27 -4.46
N CYS A 5 14.47 -38.27 -4.67
CA CYS A 5 15.31 -37.09 -4.45
C CYS A 5 14.97 -35.95 -5.43
N ALA A 6 14.74 -36.26 -6.70
CA ALA A 6 14.38 -35.25 -7.70
C ALA A 6 13.01 -34.60 -7.40
N VAL A 7 12.01 -35.40 -7.01
CA VAL A 7 10.68 -34.88 -6.64
C VAL A 7 10.75 -34.06 -5.35
N GLY A 8 11.53 -34.50 -4.35
CA GLY A 8 11.75 -33.73 -3.13
C GLY A 8 12.45 -32.40 -3.38
N ALA A 9 13.49 -32.40 -4.23
CA ALA A 9 14.20 -31.18 -4.62
C ALA A 9 13.30 -30.23 -5.41
N ALA A 10 12.49 -30.74 -6.33
CA ALA A 10 11.52 -29.94 -7.08
C ALA A 10 10.44 -29.33 -6.16
N ALA A 11 9.93 -30.09 -5.18
CA ALA A 11 8.97 -29.58 -4.20
C ALA A 11 9.59 -28.51 -3.29
N LEU A 12 10.85 -28.71 -2.85
CA LEU A 12 11.60 -27.71 -2.08
C LEU A 12 11.85 -26.43 -2.89
N LEU A 13 12.28 -26.55 -4.15
CA LEU A 13 12.43 -25.42 -5.07
C LEU A 13 11.10 -24.70 -5.27
N TRP A 14 10.01 -25.44 -5.45
CA TRP A 14 8.68 -24.86 -5.63
C TRP A 14 8.19 -24.14 -4.37
N LEU A 15 8.42 -24.71 -3.19
CA LEU A 15 8.11 -24.06 -1.92
C LEU A 15 8.96 -22.81 -1.72
N LEU A 16 10.27 -22.90 -1.98
CA LEU A 16 11.19 -21.77 -1.86
C LEU A 16 10.83 -20.66 -2.85
N PHE A 17 10.48 -21.03 -4.09
CA PHE A 17 10.02 -20.10 -5.11
C PHE A 17 8.67 -19.50 -4.75
N GLY A 18 7.71 -20.29 -4.25
CA GLY A 18 6.43 -19.78 -3.74
C GLY A 18 6.59 -18.87 -2.52
N TRP A 19 7.62 -19.10 -1.69
CA TRP A 19 7.96 -18.27 -0.55
C TRP A 19 8.71 -16.99 -0.95
N LEU A 20 9.54 -17.05 -1.99
CA LEU A 20 10.25 -15.91 -2.57
C LEU A 20 9.32 -15.03 -3.42
N VAL A 21 8.36 -15.64 -4.12
CA VAL A 21 7.30 -14.98 -4.90
C VAL A 21 6.18 -14.48 -4.01
N ARG A 22 5.99 -15.05 -2.80
CA ARG A 22 5.31 -14.32 -1.73
C ARG A 22 6.19 -13.12 -1.44
N PRO A 23 5.83 -11.92 -1.94
CA PRO A 23 6.73 -10.78 -1.92
C PRO A 23 7.14 -10.62 -0.47
N ALA A 24 8.44 -10.67 -0.23
CA ALA A 24 9.03 -10.28 1.04
C ALA A 24 8.29 -9.02 1.44
N SER A 25 7.42 -9.14 2.46
CA SER A 25 6.54 -8.06 2.86
C SER A 25 7.45 -6.87 3.02
N VAL A 26 7.33 -5.88 2.14
CA VAL A 26 8.09 -4.65 2.24
C VAL A 26 7.43 -3.94 3.39
N HIS A 27 7.84 -4.33 4.60
CA HIS A 27 7.47 -3.70 5.85
C HIS A 27 7.99 -2.26 5.69
N ASN A 28 7.07 -1.31 5.57
CA ASN A 28 7.31 0.13 5.33
C ASN A 28 7.39 0.62 3.88
N LEU A 29 6.53 0.15 2.99
CA LEU A 29 6.28 0.90 1.75
C LEU A 29 5.30 2.06 2.02
N TRP A 30 5.83 3.26 2.18
CA TRP A 30 5.03 4.49 2.35
C TRP A 30 4.60 5.00 0.97
N ILE A 31 3.32 4.91 0.65
CA ILE A 31 2.79 5.44 -0.62
C ILE A 31 2.18 6.81 -0.34
N VAL A 32 2.84 7.86 -0.85
CA VAL A 32 2.32 9.23 -0.82
C VAL A 32 1.48 9.45 -2.06
N ILE A 33 0.18 9.69 -1.88
CA ILE A 33 -0.74 10.00 -2.99
C ILE A 33 -1.05 11.50 -2.95
N PRO A 34 -0.63 12.28 -3.95
CA PRO A 34 -1.00 13.69 -4.03
C PRO A 34 -2.49 13.79 -4.40
N GLY A 35 -3.29 14.28 -3.47
CA GLY A 35 -4.68 14.63 -3.75
C GLY A 35 -4.74 15.97 -4.48
N ARG A 36 -5.24 15.96 -5.72
CA ARG A 36 -5.61 17.15 -6.49
C ARG A 36 -7.10 17.11 -6.80
N GLY A 37 -7.78 18.25 -6.68
CA GLY A 37 -9.20 18.39 -7.02
C GLY A 37 -10.15 17.65 -6.07
N ASN A 38 -11.25 17.11 -6.61
CA ASN A 38 -12.37 16.56 -5.82
C ASN A 38 -12.10 15.20 -5.14
N GLY A 39 -10.89 14.64 -5.24
CA GLY A 39 -10.56 13.36 -4.58
C GLY A 39 -11.10 12.08 -5.27
N ASN A 40 -11.74 12.15 -6.45
CA ASN A 40 -12.19 10.95 -7.18
C ASN A 40 -11.03 9.99 -7.52
N LEU A 41 -9.88 10.54 -7.95
CA LEU A 41 -8.68 9.75 -8.23
C LEU A 41 -8.07 9.17 -6.94
N LEU A 42 -8.23 9.89 -5.82
CA LEU A 42 -7.74 9.47 -4.51
C LEU A 42 -8.50 8.23 -4.00
N GLU A 43 -9.83 8.24 -4.14
CA GLU A 43 -10.63 7.08 -3.73
C GLU A 43 -10.35 5.85 -4.61
N ALA A 44 -10.21 6.03 -5.91
CA ALA A 44 -9.87 4.95 -6.84
C ALA A 44 -8.50 4.34 -6.51
N ALA A 45 -7.49 5.18 -6.26
CA ALA A 45 -6.15 4.73 -5.89
C ALA A 45 -6.14 4.02 -4.53
N LEU A 46 -6.83 4.56 -3.52
CA LEU A 46 -6.93 3.94 -2.19
C LEU A 46 -7.70 2.62 -2.24
N ARG A 47 -8.74 2.50 -3.06
CA ARG A 47 -9.47 1.25 -3.29
C ARG A 47 -8.58 0.19 -3.96
N GLN A 48 -7.74 0.59 -4.92
CA GLN A 48 -6.74 -0.29 -5.52
C GLN A 48 -5.70 -0.74 -4.48
N LEU A 49 -5.20 0.18 -3.64
CA LEU A 49 -4.28 -0.15 -2.55
C LEU A 49 -4.92 -1.09 -1.51
N ALA A 50 -6.19 -0.86 -1.15
CA ALA A 50 -6.93 -1.73 -0.24
C ALA A 50 -7.08 -3.14 -0.81
N TRP A 51 -7.31 -3.26 -2.12
CA TRP A 51 -7.36 -4.55 -2.82
C TRP A 51 -6.00 -5.24 -2.84
N LEU A 52 -4.91 -4.52 -3.16
CA LEU A 52 -3.53 -5.03 -3.11
C LEU A 52 -3.15 -5.47 -1.69
N ARG A 53 -3.60 -4.73 -0.67
CA ARG A 53 -3.40 -5.08 0.74
C ARG A 53 -4.13 -6.37 1.10
N ARG A 54 -5.37 -6.52 0.64
CA ARG A 54 -6.17 -7.74 0.86
C ARG A 54 -5.60 -8.95 0.11
N ALA A 55 -4.98 -8.75 -1.05
CA ALA A 55 -4.26 -9.77 -1.79
C ALA A 55 -2.92 -10.18 -1.15
N GLY A 56 -2.50 -9.49 -0.07
CA GLY A 56 -1.23 -9.76 0.62
C GLY A 56 0.01 -9.29 -0.14
N LEU A 57 -0.18 -8.54 -1.23
CA LEU A 57 0.89 -7.96 -2.05
C LEU A 57 1.44 -6.67 -1.43
N PHE A 58 0.69 -6.03 -0.53
CA PHE A 58 1.04 -4.75 0.08
C PHE A 58 0.67 -4.73 1.56
N ARG A 59 1.58 -4.26 2.42
CA ARG A 59 1.32 -4.04 3.87
C ARG A 59 1.71 -2.65 4.36
N GLY A 60 2.03 -1.75 3.44
CA GLY A 60 2.44 -0.39 3.74
C GLY A 60 1.31 0.53 4.23
N GLU A 61 1.69 1.70 4.72
CA GLU A 61 0.79 2.82 5.04
C GLU A 61 0.63 3.72 3.82
N ALA A 62 -0.57 4.26 3.63
CA ALA A 62 -0.83 5.25 2.59
C ALA A 62 -0.98 6.62 3.23
N VAL A 63 -0.18 7.58 2.77
CA VAL A 63 -0.27 8.96 3.22
C VAL A 63 -0.93 9.76 2.12
N ILE A 64 -2.07 10.38 2.45
CA ILE A 64 -2.75 11.31 1.57
C ILE A 64 -2.08 12.67 1.76
N TRP A 65 -1.45 13.17 0.70
CA TRP A 65 -0.85 14.51 0.70
C TRP A 65 -1.81 15.52 0.06
N ASP A 66 -2.08 16.61 0.78
CA ASP A 66 -2.91 17.70 0.25
C ASP A 66 -2.09 18.61 -0.68
N ALA A 67 -2.15 18.33 -1.98
CA ALA A 67 -1.47 19.09 -3.04
C ALA A 67 -2.39 20.13 -3.71
N GLY A 68 -3.47 20.54 -3.02
CA GLY A 68 -4.51 21.42 -3.56
C GLY A 68 -5.86 20.71 -3.71
N LEU A 69 -6.31 19.98 -2.68
CA LEU A 69 -7.67 19.46 -2.62
C LEU A 69 -8.67 20.61 -2.48
N THR A 70 -9.83 20.44 -3.12
CA THR A 70 -11.01 21.26 -2.83
C THR A 70 -11.54 20.92 -1.42
N PRO A 71 -12.31 21.80 -0.77
CA PRO A 71 -12.92 21.50 0.52
C PRO A 71 -13.72 20.18 0.52
N GLU A 72 -14.40 19.83 -0.58
CA GLU A 72 -15.09 18.53 -0.68
C GLU A 72 -14.11 17.35 -0.72
N GLY A 73 -13.00 17.49 -1.45
CA GLY A 73 -11.95 16.48 -1.53
C GLY A 73 -11.28 16.24 -0.17
N ARG A 74 -11.11 17.29 0.63
CA ARG A 74 -10.53 17.20 1.99
C ARG A 74 -11.45 16.45 2.95
N GLU A 75 -12.75 16.70 2.87
CA GLU A 75 -13.74 15.97 3.65
C GLU A 75 -13.79 14.48 3.27
N LEU A 76 -13.68 14.19 1.97
CA LEU A 76 -13.56 12.82 1.47
C LEU A 76 -12.29 12.14 2.01
N ALA A 77 -11.13 12.81 1.99
CA ALA A 77 -9.87 12.28 2.51
C ALA A 77 -9.98 11.95 4.01
N LEU A 78 -10.56 12.84 4.81
CA LEU A 78 -10.81 12.60 6.25
C LEU A 78 -11.72 11.39 6.47
N ARG A 79 -12.81 11.29 5.69
CA ARG A 79 -13.75 10.17 5.76
C ARG A 79 -13.06 8.85 5.39
N LEU A 80 -12.13 8.86 4.43
CA LEU A 80 -11.36 7.69 4.02
C LEU A 80 -10.31 7.30 5.07
N SER A 81 -9.64 8.26 5.73
CA SER A 81 -8.73 7.96 6.86
C SER A 81 -9.46 7.36 8.06
N LEU A 82 -10.70 7.79 8.33
CA LEU A 82 -11.53 7.18 9.37
C LEU A 82 -11.98 5.76 9.01
N ARG A 83 -12.21 5.49 7.71
CA ARG A 83 -12.63 4.19 7.22
C ARG A 83 -11.49 3.16 7.17
N TRP A 84 -10.26 3.61 6.96
CA TRP A 84 -9.08 2.76 6.85
C TRP A 84 -7.97 3.23 7.77
N SER A 85 -7.75 2.49 8.86
CA SER A 85 -6.77 2.80 9.92
C SER A 85 -5.29 2.82 9.47
N TRP A 86 -4.99 2.41 8.24
CA TRP A 86 -3.67 2.44 7.62
C TRP A 86 -3.47 3.64 6.69
N VAL A 87 -4.44 4.56 6.66
CA VAL A 87 -4.43 5.76 5.82
C VAL A 87 -4.33 7.00 6.70
N THR A 88 -3.24 7.75 6.56
CA THR A 88 -3.02 8.99 7.33
C THR A 88 -3.17 10.20 6.41
N CYS A 89 -4.02 11.16 6.79
CA CYS A 89 -4.12 12.43 6.08
C CYS A 89 -3.06 13.40 6.60
N CYS A 90 -2.13 13.79 5.73
CA CYS A 90 -1.17 14.86 6.03
C CYS A 90 -1.73 16.20 5.52
N PRO A 91 -2.00 17.18 6.41
CA PRO A 91 -2.46 18.50 5.99
C PRO A 91 -1.41 19.20 5.13
N SER A 92 -1.86 20.08 4.24
CA SER A 92 -0.95 20.88 3.40
C SER A 92 -0.02 21.71 4.29
N GLY A 93 1.28 21.54 4.09
CA GLY A 93 2.36 22.18 4.86
C GLY A 93 3.20 21.23 5.73
N ALA A 94 2.75 20.01 6.01
CA ALA A 94 3.47 19.09 6.90
C ALA A 94 4.35 18.02 6.17
N LEU A 95 4.43 18.04 4.83
CA LEU A 95 5.24 17.06 4.08
C LEU A 95 6.73 17.22 4.35
N GLU A 96 7.21 18.46 4.49
CA GLU A 96 8.64 18.71 4.70
C GLU A 96 9.09 18.25 6.09
N GLU A 97 8.23 18.38 7.11
CA GLU A 97 8.46 17.80 8.44
C GLU A 97 8.42 16.26 8.45
N TRP A 98 7.62 15.64 7.56
CA TRP A 98 7.51 14.18 7.45
C TRP A 98 8.61 13.54 6.59
N LEU A 99 9.08 14.20 5.53
CA LEU A 99 10.19 13.74 4.68
C LEU A 99 11.56 13.95 5.33
N GLY A 100 11.67 14.85 6.30
CA GLY A 100 12.90 15.12 7.05
C GLY A 100 13.16 14.18 8.23
N ARG A 101 12.28 13.21 8.50
CA ARG A 101 12.40 12.23 9.59
C ARG A 101 12.75 10.84 9.06
#